data_AF-A0A7S3LWF1-F1
#
_entry.id   AF-A0A7S3LWF1-F1
#
_cell.length_a   1.000
_cell.length_b   1.000
_cell.length_c   1.000
_cell.angle_alpha   90.00
_cell.angle_beta   90.00
_cell.angle_gamma   90.00
#
_symmetry.space_group_name_H-M   'P 1'
#
loop_
_entity.id
_entity.type
_entity.pdbx_description
1 polymer ?
#
loop_
_entity_poly.entity_id
_entity_poly.type
_entity_poly.pdbx_seq_one_letter_code
_entity_poly.pdbx_strand_id
1 'polypeptide(L)'
;LILAAAAFWDGDKGTASGSVLVWERANASTPFSSVSPTKLLDPNGSANDRLGGGAPSLSANGLILAAAAFWDGDKGTASGSVLVWERANASTPFSSVSPTKLLDPNGSAGDYLGEGGPSLSA
;
A
#
# COMPACT_ATOMS: atom_id res chain seq x y z
N LEU A 1 3.76 16.83 -5.00
CA LEU A 1 3.16 15.81 -5.90
C LEU A 1 3.69 14.45 -5.50
N ILE A 2 2.86 13.42 -5.64
CA ILE A 2 3.15 12.07 -5.16
C ILE A 2 2.91 11.09 -6.31
N LEU A 3 3.81 10.12 -6.46
CA LEU A 3 3.63 8.95 -7.30
C LEU A 3 3.77 7.72 -6.42
N ALA A 4 2.84 6.79 -6.52
CA ALA A 4 2.91 5.49 -5.85
C ALA A 4 2.89 4.39 -6.91
N ALA A 5 3.75 3.39 -6.73
CA ALA A 5 3.76 2.20 -7.57
C ALA A 5 3.94 0.96 -6.70
N ALA A 6 3.37 -0.16 -7.13
CA ALA A 6 3.45 -1.41 -6.41
C ALA A 6 4.54 -2.34 -6.97
N ALA A 7 5.12 -3.14 -6.09
CA ALA A 7 6.02 -4.23 -6.41
C ALA A 7 5.56 -5.49 -5.64
N PHE A 8 4.45 -6.10 -6.09
CA PHE A 8 3.78 -7.18 -5.35
C PHE A 8 4.52 -8.52 -5.31
N TRP A 9 5.60 -8.68 -6.08
CA TRP A 9 6.53 -9.81 -5.98
C TRP A 9 7.76 -9.52 -5.11
N ASP A 10 7.88 -8.32 -4.53
CA ASP A 10 8.97 -7.98 -3.62
C ASP A 10 9.01 -8.92 -2.40
N GLY A 11 10.23 -9.17 -1.93
CA GLY A 11 10.53 -10.23 -0.98
C GLY A 11 10.90 -9.78 0.44
N ASP A 12 10.81 -8.49 0.76
CA ASP A 12 11.37 -7.94 2.02
C ASP A 12 10.80 -8.59 3.29
N LYS A 13 9.55 -9.05 3.25
CA LYS A 13 8.84 -9.73 4.35
C LYS A 13 8.60 -11.23 4.07
N GLY A 14 9.34 -11.79 3.12
CA GLY A 14 9.15 -13.14 2.58
C GLY A 14 8.79 -13.10 1.10
N THR A 15 8.98 -14.22 0.40
CA THR A 15 8.72 -14.33 -1.05
C THR A 15 7.34 -13.78 -1.41
N ALA A 16 7.28 -12.83 -2.34
CA ALA A 16 6.03 -12.22 -2.80
C ALA A 16 5.16 -11.61 -1.68
N SER A 17 5.80 -11.13 -0.60
CA SER A 17 5.11 -10.35 0.44
C SER A 17 4.66 -8.99 -0.09
N GLY A 18 5.39 -8.45 -1.07
CA GLY A 18 5.05 -7.23 -1.77
C GLY A 18 5.45 -5.95 -1.05
N SER A 19 5.48 -4.86 -1.80
CA SER A 19 5.79 -3.52 -1.29
C SER A 19 5.15 -2.43 -2.14
N VAL A 20 5.07 -1.23 -1.59
CA VAL A 20 4.67 -0.01 -2.33
C VAL A 20 5.81 0.99 -2.28
N LEU A 21 6.21 1.51 -3.44
CA LEU A 21 7.20 2.57 -3.56
C LEU A 21 6.49 3.90 -3.76
N VAL A 22 6.92 4.91 -3.00
CA VAL A 22 6.34 6.26 -3.02
C VAL A 22 7.42 7.27 -3.32
N TRP A 23 7.28 8.00 -4.43
CA TRP A 23 8.13 9.13 -4.77
C TRP A 23 7.38 10.42 -4.46
N GLU A 24 8.02 11.30 -3.70
CA GLU A 24 7.49 12.61 -3.35
C GLU A 24 8.39 13.70 -3.89
N ARG A 25 7.79 14.69 -4.56
CA ARG A 25 8.48 15.87 -5.07
C ARG A 25 7.77 17.14 -4.65
N ALA A 26 8.55 18.17 -4.31
CA ALA A 26 8.02 19.44 -3.80
C ALA A 26 7.11 20.15 -4.82
N ASN A 27 7.47 20.12 -6.11
CA ASN A 27 6.70 20.76 -7.17
C ASN A 27 6.89 20.03 -8.51
N ALA A 28 6.13 20.44 -9.53
CA ALA A 28 6.13 19.80 -10.85
C ALA A 28 7.46 19.97 -11.62
N SER A 29 8.26 20.99 -11.28
CA SER A 29 9.54 21.27 -11.94
C SER A 29 10.67 20.33 -11.51
N THR A 30 10.56 19.70 -10.33
CA THR A 30 11.47 18.63 -9.92
C THR A 30 11.07 17.32 -10.63
N PRO A 31 11.93 16.68 -11.43
CA PRO A 31 11.60 15.42 -12.08
C PRO A 31 11.53 14.26 -11.06
N PHE A 32 10.67 13.26 -11.27
CA PHE A 32 10.62 12.09 -10.39
C PHE A 32 11.92 11.26 -10.41
N SER A 33 12.72 11.36 -11.49
CA SER A 33 14.02 10.71 -11.60
C SER A 33 15.09 11.29 -10.65
N SER A 34 14.87 12.46 -10.05
CA SER A 34 15.82 13.09 -9.12
C SER A 34 15.44 12.89 -7.64
N VAL A 35 14.42 12.11 -7.33
CA VAL A 35 14.00 11.80 -5.96
C VAL A 35 14.04 10.29 -5.73
N SER A 36 14.46 9.89 -4.53
CA SER A 36 14.46 8.48 -4.14
C SER A 36 13.10 8.07 -3.60
N PRO A 37 12.60 6.86 -3.90
CA PRO A 37 11.37 6.37 -3.32
C PRO A 37 11.53 6.06 -1.84
N THR A 38 10.45 6.25 -1.09
CA THR A 38 10.23 5.58 0.18
C THR A 38 9.57 4.23 -0.10
N LYS A 39 10.07 3.15 0.50
CA LYS A 39 9.42 1.84 0.44
C LYS A 39 8.50 1.68 1.64
N LEU A 40 7.25 1.31 1.38
CA LEU A 40 6.24 0.97 2.38
C LEU A 40 5.98 -0.53 2.34
N LEU A 41 5.89 -1.12 3.53
CA LEU A 41 5.71 -2.55 3.77
C LEU A 41 4.54 -2.75 4.73
N ASP A 42 3.91 -3.93 4.68
CA ASP A 42 3.11 -4.40 5.81
C ASP A 42 4.07 -4.77 6.96
N PRO A 43 3.97 -4.15 8.15
CA PRO A 43 4.79 -4.53 9.29
C PRO A 43 4.66 -6.02 9.65
N ASN A 44 3.45 -6.57 9.47
CA ASN A 44 3.08 -7.96 9.75
C ASN A 44 2.94 -8.80 8.47
N GLY A 45 3.39 -8.26 7.33
CA GLY A 45 3.32 -8.96 6.05
C GLY A 45 4.08 -10.28 6.10
N SER A 46 3.57 -11.25 5.37
CA SER A 46 4.06 -12.60 5.23
C SER A 46 4.28 -12.97 3.77
N ALA A 47 4.96 -14.09 3.54
CA ALA A 47 5.16 -14.60 2.19
C ALA A 47 3.81 -14.82 1.48
N ASN A 48 3.74 -14.38 0.22
CA ASN A 48 2.58 -14.43 -0.66
C ASN A 48 1.42 -13.49 -0.33
N ASP A 49 1.50 -12.58 0.64
CA ASP A 49 0.41 -11.60 0.87
C ASP A 49 0.21 -10.64 -0.31
N ARG A 50 1.27 -10.43 -1.12
CA ARG A 50 1.27 -9.65 -2.36
C ARG A 50 0.74 -8.23 -2.16
N LEU A 51 1.28 -7.52 -1.16
CA LEU A 51 1.03 -6.09 -0.99
C LEU A 51 1.33 -5.33 -2.28
N GLY A 52 0.37 -4.51 -2.72
CA GLY A 52 0.41 -3.82 -4.01
C GLY A 52 -0.08 -4.67 -5.19
N GLY A 53 -0.78 -5.77 -4.91
CA GLY A 53 -1.36 -6.62 -5.95
C GLY A 53 -2.47 -5.95 -6.75
N GLY A 54 -3.18 -5.01 -6.14
CA GLY A 54 -4.02 -4.01 -6.81
C GLY A 54 -3.31 -2.65 -6.90
N ALA A 55 -3.78 -1.78 -7.80
CA ALA A 55 -3.21 -0.44 -7.93
C ALA A 55 -3.35 0.35 -6.61
N PRO A 56 -2.27 1.00 -6.11
CA PRO A 56 -2.37 1.85 -4.94
C PRO A 56 -3.25 3.07 -5.24
N SER A 57 -3.94 3.56 -4.23
CA SER A 57 -4.80 4.74 -4.30
C SER A 57 -4.28 5.84 -3.38
N LEU A 58 -4.45 7.09 -3.80
CA LEU A 58 -4.01 8.27 -3.06
C LEU A 58 -5.19 9.23 -2.94
N SER A 59 -5.40 9.80 -1.76
CA SER A 59 -6.40 10.87 -1.59
C SER A 59 -6.02 12.12 -2.37
N ALA A 60 -7.03 12.94 -2.72
CA ALA A 60 -6.81 14.16 -3.51
C ALA A 60 -5.84 15.16 -2.84
N ASN A 61 -5.82 15.21 -1.50
CA ASN A 61 -4.90 16.03 -0.72
C ASN A 61 -3.53 15.37 -0.48
N GLY A 62 -3.33 14.11 -0.88
CA GLY A 62 -2.07 13.38 -0.73
C GLY A 62 -1.71 13.01 0.71
N LEU A 63 -2.68 13.00 1.63
CA LEU A 63 -2.48 12.65 3.05
C LEU A 63 -2.80 11.19 3.36
N ILE A 64 -3.51 10.50 2.49
CA ILE A 64 -3.89 9.09 2.65
C ILE A 64 -3.42 8.31 1.43
N LEU A 65 -2.73 7.19 1.68
CA LEU A 65 -2.37 6.21 0.67
C LEU A 65 -2.92 4.85 1.09
N ALA A 66 -3.56 4.15 0.17
CA ALA A 66 -4.09 2.81 0.40
C ALA A 66 -3.54 1.83 -0.63
N ALA A 67 -3.21 0.61 -0.20
CA ALA A 67 -2.78 -0.47 -1.08
C ALA A 67 -3.29 -1.82 -0.57
N ALA A 68 -3.64 -2.71 -1.50
CA ALA A 68 -4.18 -4.02 -1.17
C ALA A 68 -3.10 -5.11 -1.11
N ALA A 69 -3.25 -6.03 -0.15
CA ALA A 69 -2.57 -7.31 -0.09
C ALA A 69 -3.62 -8.40 -0.30
N PHE A 70 -4.05 -8.59 -1.55
CA PHE A 70 -5.23 -9.40 -1.89
C PHE A 70 -5.04 -10.91 -1.65
N TRP A 71 -3.82 -11.38 -1.37
CA TRP A 71 -3.54 -12.77 -0.98
C TRP A 71 -3.28 -12.96 0.51
N ASP A 72 -3.38 -11.88 1.30
CA ASP A 72 -3.31 -11.92 2.76
C ASP A 72 -4.31 -12.95 3.33
N GLY A 73 -3.81 -13.72 4.30
CA GLY A 73 -4.50 -14.88 4.86
C GLY A 73 -5.18 -14.67 6.21
N ASP A 74 -5.21 -13.44 6.75
CA ASP A 74 -5.59 -13.16 8.15
C ASP A 74 -7.03 -13.61 8.50
N LYS A 75 -7.91 -13.74 7.51
CA LYS A 75 -9.30 -14.21 7.67
C LYS A 75 -9.60 -15.52 6.94
N GLY A 76 -8.58 -16.18 6.39
CA GLY A 76 -8.70 -17.36 5.54
C GLY A 76 -7.76 -17.24 4.35
N THR A 77 -7.36 -18.35 3.74
CA THR A 77 -6.41 -18.32 2.62
C THR A 77 -6.87 -17.36 1.52
N ALA A 78 -6.06 -16.34 1.23
CA ALA A 78 -6.38 -15.29 0.26
C ALA A 78 -7.73 -14.60 0.51
N SER A 79 -8.06 -14.33 1.78
CA SER A 79 -9.18 -13.46 2.14
C SER A 79 -8.93 -12.00 1.76
N GLY A 80 -7.65 -11.62 1.68
CA GLY A 80 -7.19 -10.28 1.33
C GLY A 80 -7.26 -9.28 2.47
N SER A 81 -6.51 -8.19 2.32
CA SER A 81 -6.49 -7.05 3.24
C SER A 81 -6.15 -5.74 2.51
N VAL A 82 -6.48 -4.60 3.12
CA VAL A 82 -6.07 -3.27 2.63
C VAL A 82 -5.27 -2.56 3.71
N LEU A 83 -4.08 -2.07 3.36
CA LEU A 83 -3.26 -1.23 4.23
C LEU A 83 -3.48 0.24 3.88
N VAL A 84 -3.70 1.06 4.91
CA VAL A 84 -3.91 2.50 4.81
C VAL A 84 -2.86 3.25 5.62
N TRP A 85 -2.04 4.06 4.96
CA TRP A 85 -1.13 4.99 5.61
C TRP A 85 -1.76 6.38 5.60
N GLU A 86 -1.95 6.93 6.80
CA GLU A 86 -2.49 8.28 6.99
C GLU A 86 -1.48 9.14 7.73
N ARG A 87 -1.24 10.34 7.20
CA ARG A 87 -0.32 11.33 7.77
C ARG A 87 -1.03 12.64 8.03
N ALA A 88 -0.61 13.34 9.09
CA ALA A 88 -1.26 14.58 9.50
C ALA A 88 -1.07 15.73 8.50
N ASN A 89 0.05 15.76 7.78
CA ASN A 89 0.35 16.79 6.77
C ASN A 89 1.43 16.30 5.80
N ALA A 90 1.63 17.04 4.70
CA ALA A 90 2.57 16.69 3.63
C ALA A 90 4.05 16.74 4.05
N SER A 91 4.40 17.35 5.19
CA SER A 91 5.78 17.35 5.71
C SER A 91 6.11 16.07 6.48
N THR A 92 5.11 15.29 6.89
CA THR A 92 5.29 13.97 7.49
C THR A 92 5.47 12.92 6.39
N PRO A 93 6.61 12.21 6.30
CA PRO A 93 6.79 11.18 5.29
C PRO A 93 5.95 9.94 5.61
N PHE A 94 5.45 9.23 4.60
CA PHE A 94 4.67 8.00 4.80
C PHE A 94 5.46 6.89 5.53
N SER A 95 6.80 6.88 5.44
CA SER A 95 7.64 5.94 6.22
C SER A 95 7.62 6.16 7.72
N SER A 96 7.18 7.33 8.18
CA SER A 96 7.12 7.67 9.61
C SER A 96 5.78 7.33 10.26
N VAL A 97 4.79 6.87 9.48
CA VAL A 97 3.48 6.46 9.99
C VAL A 97 3.29 4.96 9.84
N SER A 98 2.63 4.34 10.82
CA SER A 98 2.26 2.93 10.73
C SER A 98 0.95 2.79 9.95
N PRO A 99 0.83 1.80 9.05
CA PRO A 99 -0.43 1.56 8.37
C PRO A 99 -1.48 1.02 9.34
N THR A 100 -2.73 1.36 9.07
CA THR A 100 -3.88 0.61 9.58
C THR A 100 -4.21 -0.50 8.59
N LYS A 101 -4.29 -1.75 9.07
CA LYS A 101 -4.77 -2.88 8.26
C LYS A 101 -6.29 -2.99 8.38
N LEU A 102 -6.97 -3.04 7.23
CA LEU A 102 -8.40 -3.24 7.10
C LEU A 102 -8.66 -4.66 6.58
N LEU A 103 -9.60 -5.34 7.23
CA LEU A 103 -10.04 -6.69 6.91
C LEU A 103 -11.55 -6.67 6.66
N ASP A 104 -12.06 -7.56 5.81
CA ASP A 104 -13.49 -7.82 5.73
C ASP A 104 -13.93 -8.52 7.03
N PRO A 105 -14.89 -7.96 7.80
CA PRO A 105 -15.42 -8.61 8.99
C PRO A 105 -16.01 -10.01 8.73
N ASN A 106 -16.50 -10.26 7.51
CA ASN A 106 -17.00 -11.56 7.04
C ASN A 106 -16.04 -12.26 6.09
N GLY A 107 -14.81 -11.74 5.95
CA GLY A 107 -13.81 -12.26 5.04
C GLY A 107 -13.56 -13.75 5.27
N SER A 108 -13.50 -14.47 4.16
CA SER A 108 -13.35 -15.91 4.07
C SER A 108 -12.29 -16.26 3.03
N ALA A 109 -11.92 -17.53 2.96
CA ALA A 109 -10.93 -17.98 1.98
C ALA A 109 -11.42 -17.72 0.54
N GLY A 110 -10.57 -17.07 -0.25
CA GLY A 110 -10.85 -16.75 -1.65
C GLY A 110 -11.74 -15.54 -1.89
N ASP A 111 -11.94 -14.68 -0.89
CA ASP A 111 -12.68 -13.42 -1.07
C ASP A 111 -11.83 -12.31 -1.72
N TYR A 112 -10.50 -12.42 -1.65
CA TYR A 112 -9.54 -11.53 -2.30
C TYR A 112 -9.81 -10.03 -2.09
N LEU A 113 -10.14 -9.61 -0.86
CA LEU A 113 -10.36 -8.20 -0.55
C LEU A 113 -9.22 -7.33 -1.09
N GLY A 114 -9.59 -6.38 -1.95
CA GLY A 114 -8.65 -5.44 -2.56
C GLY A 114 -8.03 -5.88 -3.89
N GLU A 115 -8.44 -7.01 -4.48
CA GLU A 115 -8.00 -7.44 -5.83
C GLU A 115 -8.20 -6.34 -6.89
N GLY A 116 -9.35 -5.66 -6.88
CA GLY A 116 -9.64 -4.53 -7.78
C GLY A 116 -8.87 -3.24 -7.47
N GLY A 117 -8.08 -3.23 -6.39
CA GLY A 117 -7.44 -2.05 -5.83
C GLY A 117 -8.40 -1.21 -4.98
N PRO A 118 -7.90 -0.57 -3.90
CA PRO A 118 -8.69 0.42 -3.17
C PRO A 118 -8.95 1.66 -4.02
N SER A 119 -9.99 2.42 -3.69
CA SER A 119 -10.27 3.73 -4.27
C SER A 119 -10.57 4.74 -3.17
N LEU A 120 -9.78 5.80 -3.12
CA LEU A 120 -9.99 6.94 -2.23
C LEU A 120 -10.66 8.06 -3.04
N SER A 121 -11.83 8.51 -2.59
CA SER A 121 -12.49 9.70 -3.14
C SER A 121 -12.02 10.97 -2.43
N ALA A 122 -12.25 12.11 -3.09
CA ALA A 122 -12.06 13.43 -2.50
C ALA A 122 -13.15 13.78 -1.49
#